data_AF-A0AA96V8W1-F1
#
_entry.id   AF-A0AA96V8W1-F1
#
_cell.length_a   1.000
_cell.length_b   1.000
_cell.length_c   1.000
_cell.angle_alpha   90.00
_cell.angle_beta   90.00
_cell.angle_gamma   90.00
#
_symmetry.space_group_name_H-M   'P 1'
#
loop_
_entity.id
_entity.type
_entity.pdbx_description
1 polymer ?
#
loop_
_entity_poly.entity_id
_entity_poly.type
_entity_poly.pdbx_seq_one_letter_code
_entity_poly.pdbx_strand_id
1 'polypeptide(L)'
;MMQDTMTKNIMEMFQVQQIPFSFELEDFSDSIPLKLIQPLKLNVRFENNRYILENDELKMFSFDSDFEKAVLDMEQYFLSLWKNYVLIHENRLSPSGLRFKKLIQSYAVEA
;
A
#
# COMPACT_ATOMS: atom_id res chain seq x y z
N MET A 1 -42.41 -21.82 -5.11
CA MET A 1 -41.40 -20.87 -5.61
C MET A 1 -41.35 -19.62 -4.73
N MET A 2 -40.91 -19.75 -3.46
CA MET A 2 -40.83 -18.62 -2.50
C MET A 2 -39.56 -18.71 -1.63
N GLN A 3 -38.53 -19.43 -2.06
CA GLN A 3 -37.26 -19.54 -1.33
C GLN A 3 -36.12 -18.73 -1.96
N ASP A 4 -36.26 -18.27 -3.21
CA ASP A 4 -35.18 -17.58 -3.92
C ASP A 4 -35.04 -16.09 -3.60
N THR A 5 -36.09 -15.44 -3.08
CA THR A 5 -36.07 -13.99 -2.84
C THR A 5 -35.39 -13.61 -1.51
N MET A 6 -35.50 -14.45 -0.48
CA MET A 6 -34.85 -14.19 0.81
C MET A 6 -33.33 -14.33 0.74
N THR A 7 -32.82 -15.32 0.01
CA THR A 7 -31.38 -15.57 -0.13
C THR A 7 -30.67 -14.46 -0.90
N LYS A 8 -31.34 -13.87 -1.91
CA LYS A 8 -30.84 -12.68 -2.62
C LYS A 8 -30.74 -11.46 -1.72
N ASN A 9 -31.76 -11.20 -0.89
CA ASN A 9 -31.76 -10.06 0.02
C ASN A 9 -30.67 -10.16 1.10
N ILE A 10 -30.31 -11.37 1.55
CA ILE A 10 -29.23 -11.54 2.54
C ILE A 10 -27.86 -11.34 1.90
N MET A 11 -27.63 -11.79 0.66
CA MET A 11 -26.35 -11.56 -0.03
C MET A 11 -26.11 -10.09 -0.40
N GLU A 12 -27.16 -9.33 -0.72
CA GLU A 12 -27.03 -7.88 -0.98
C GLU A 12 -26.74 -7.07 0.29
N MET A 13 -27.11 -7.58 1.48
CA MET A 13 -26.86 -6.93 2.77
C MET A 13 -25.43 -7.11 3.30
N PHE A 14 -24.62 -8.02 2.73
CA PHE A 14 -23.22 -8.23 3.15
C PHE A 14 -22.19 -7.37 2.42
N GLN A 15 -22.60 -6.49 1.51
CA GLN A 15 -21.76 -5.37 1.10
C GLN A 15 -21.83 -4.24 2.13
N VAL A 16 -21.35 -4.51 3.35
CA VAL A 16 -20.91 -3.42 4.22
C VAL A 16 -19.68 -2.82 3.52
N GLN A 17 -19.90 -1.87 2.62
CA GLN A 17 -18.85 -1.01 2.09
C GLN A 17 -18.20 -0.36 3.32
N GLN A 18 -17.03 -0.85 3.71
CA GLN A 18 -16.29 -0.18 4.76
C GLN A 18 -15.92 1.21 4.24
N ILE A 19 -16.23 2.22 5.04
CA ILE A 19 -15.88 3.61 4.73
C ILE A 19 -14.35 3.64 4.56
N PRO A 20 -13.84 4.23 3.46
CA PRO A 20 -12.40 4.40 3.28
C PRO A 20 -11.79 5.05 4.52
N PHE A 21 -10.68 4.50 5.00
CA PHE A 21 -9.99 5.03 6.17
C PHE A 21 -8.49 5.21 5.88
N SER A 22 -7.84 6.02 6.72
CA SER A 22 -6.39 6.24 6.66
C SER A 22 -5.69 5.33 7.66
N PHE A 23 -4.62 4.68 7.21
CA PHE A 23 -3.70 3.92 8.04
C PHE A 23 -2.30 4.53 7.91
N GLU A 24 -1.57 4.66 9.02
CA GLU A 24 -0.21 5.17 9.01
C GLU A 24 0.74 4.02 9.35
N LEU A 25 1.59 3.64 8.38
CA LEU A 25 2.68 2.70 8.62
C LEU A 25 3.85 3.48 9.23
N GLU A 26 4.11 3.26 10.50
CA GLU A 26 5.13 4.00 11.25
C GLU A 26 6.53 3.37 11.15
N ASP A 27 6.59 2.04 11.07
CA ASP A 27 7.82 1.26 10.98
C ASP A 27 7.66 0.14 9.95
N PHE A 28 8.76 -0.26 9.31
CA PHE A 28 8.78 -1.49 8.52
C PHE A 28 8.98 -2.71 9.42
N SER A 29 8.57 -3.89 8.94
CA SER A 29 8.96 -5.16 9.55
C SER A 29 10.49 -5.35 9.54
N ASP A 30 11.00 -6.16 10.48
CA ASP A 30 12.44 -6.49 10.61
C ASP A 30 13.07 -7.06 9.32
N SER A 31 12.25 -7.50 8.37
CA SER A 31 12.70 -8.04 7.08
C SER A 31 13.15 -6.98 6.08
N ILE A 32 12.80 -5.72 6.31
CA ILE A 32 13.12 -4.60 5.43
C ILE A 32 14.35 -3.87 5.99
N PRO A 33 15.46 -3.76 5.24
CA PRO A 33 16.69 -3.11 5.71
C PRO A 33 16.61 -1.58 5.61
N LEU A 34 15.45 -1.00 5.90
CA LEU A 34 15.18 0.43 5.84
C LEU A 34 14.47 0.85 7.12
N LYS A 35 14.62 2.12 7.48
CA LYS A 35 13.89 2.75 8.57
C LYS A 35 13.07 3.90 8.03
N LEU A 36 11.79 3.94 8.37
CA LEU A 36 10.95 5.11 8.11
C LEU A 36 11.40 6.29 8.98
N ILE A 37 11.56 7.46 8.37
CA ILE A 37 11.83 8.71 9.07
C ILE A 37 10.56 9.54 9.28
N GLN A 38 9.48 9.16 8.58
CA GLN A 38 8.12 9.65 8.79
C GLN A 38 7.12 8.55 8.39
N PRO A 39 5.90 8.55 8.97
CA PRO A 39 4.90 7.54 8.65
C PRO A 39 4.46 7.58 7.18
N LEU A 40 4.25 6.40 6.59
CA LEU A 40 3.62 6.26 5.28
C LEU A 40 2.10 6.27 5.44
N LYS A 41 1.46 7.33 4.93
CA LYS A 41 0.00 7.43 4.91
C LYS A 41 -0.59 6.57 3.81
N LEU A 42 -1.44 5.63 4.18
CA LEU A 42 -2.09 4.68 3.30
C LEU A 42 -3.59 4.88 3.32
N ASN A 43 -4.19 5.05 2.14
CA ASN A 43 -5.63 4.99 1.97
C ASN A 43 -6.05 3.51 1.92
N VAL A 44 -6.97 3.12 2.80
CA VAL A 44 -7.44 1.74 2.92
C VAL A 44 -8.90 1.66 2.50
N ARG A 45 -9.20 0.70 1.64
CA ARG A 45 -10.57 0.35 1.23
C ARG A 45 -10.74 -1.16 1.30
N PHE A 46 -11.97 -1.63 1.54
CA PHE A 46 -12.30 -3.05 1.47
C PHE A 46 -13.34 -3.28 0.37
N GLU A 47 -12.92 -3.94 -0.71
CA GLU A 47 -13.74 -4.16 -1.91
C GLU A 47 -13.50 -5.57 -2.45
N ASN A 48 -14.55 -6.24 -2.92
CA ASN A 48 -14.45 -7.59 -3.52
C ASN A 48 -13.72 -8.61 -2.63
N ASN A 49 -13.97 -8.58 -1.32
CA ASN A 49 -13.35 -9.43 -0.31
C ASN A 49 -11.82 -9.26 -0.20
N ARG A 50 -11.32 -8.04 -0.43
CA ARG A 50 -9.90 -7.68 -0.34
C ARG A 50 -9.72 -6.30 0.28
N TYR A 51 -8.71 -6.16 1.11
CA TYR A 51 -8.14 -4.88 1.48
C TYR A 51 -7.35 -4.34 0.29
N ILE A 52 -7.53 -3.06 0.00
CA ILE A 52 -6.80 -2.30 -1.01
C ILE A 52 -6.11 -1.17 -0.27
N LEU A 53 -4.78 -1.14 -0.31
CA LEU A 53 -3.95 -0.13 0.34
C LEU A 53 -3.27 0.70 -0.75
N GLU A 54 -3.36 2.02 -0.66
CA GLU A 54 -2.79 2.93 -1.65
C GLU A 54 -1.99 4.04 -0.99
N ASN A 55 -0.82 4.35 -1.54
CA ASN A 55 -0.09 5.58 -1.24
C ASN A 55 -0.04 6.44 -2.51
N ASP A 56 -0.81 7.52 -2.51
CA ASP A 56 -0.97 8.38 -3.69
C ASP A 56 0.32 9.14 -4.06
N GLU A 57 1.17 9.45 -3.09
CA GLU A 57 2.39 10.22 -3.32
C GLU A 57 3.46 9.39 -4.02
N LEU A 58 3.70 8.17 -3.53
CA LEU A 58 4.67 7.22 -4.06
C LEU A 58 4.09 6.33 -5.17
N LYS A 59 2.80 6.48 -5.48
CA LYS A 59 2.09 5.68 -6.49
C LYS A 59 2.22 4.18 -6.23
N MET A 60 2.15 3.80 -4.96
CA MET A 60 2.17 2.40 -4.52
C MET A 60 0.76 1.92 -4.27
N PHE A 61 0.52 0.64 -4.53
CA PHE A 61 -0.70 -0.02 -4.14
C PHE A 61 -0.44 -1.49 -3.84
N SER A 62 -1.24 -2.07 -2.97
CA SER A 62 -1.29 -3.51 -2.71
C SER A 62 -2.74 -3.94 -2.48
N PHE A 63 -2.99 -5.23 -2.60
CA PHE A 63 -4.28 -5.79 -2.22
C PHE A 63 -4.13 -7.25 -1.77
N ASP A 64 -4.83 -7.61 -0.71
CA ASP A 64 -4.97 -8.99 -0.26
C ASP A 64 -6.28 -9.17 0.51
N SER A 65 -6.75 -10.41 0.61
CA SER A 65 -7.85 -10.78 1.53
C SER A 65 -7.52 -10.52 3.01
N ASP A 66 -6.23 -10.53 3.35
CA ASP A 66 -5.69 -10.32 4.69
C ASP A 66 -4.99 -8.95 4.77
N PHE A 67 -5.36 -8.15 5.76
CA PHE A 67 -4.84 -6.79 5.91
C PHE A 67 -3.33 -6.76 6.16
N GLU A 68 -2.83 -7.66 7.01
CA GLU A 68 -1.39 -7.70 7.36
C GLU A 68 -0.56 -8.07 6.14
N LYS A 69 -1.03 -9.01 5.31
CA LYS A 69 -0.39 -9.33 4.04
C LYS A 69 -0.35 -8.15 3.09
N ALA A 70 -1.46 -7.42 2.96
CA ALA A 70 -1.50 -6.22 2.13
C ALA A 70 -0.52 -5.15 2.62
N VAL A 71 -0.35 -4.99 3.94
CA VAL A 71 0.67 -4.11 4.53
C VAL A 71 2.07 -4.60 4.18
N LEU A 72 2.38 -5.89 4.39
CA LEU A 72 3.68 -6.46 4.05
C LEU A 72 4.03 -6.28 2.56
N ASP A 73 3.06 -6.44 1.67
CA ASP A 73 3.24 -6.17 0.24
C ASP A 73 3.55 -4.70 -0.04
N MET A 74 2.97 -3.75 0.72
CA MET A 74 3.35 -2.33 0.64
C MET A 74 4.79 -2.09 1.07
N GLU A 75 5.26 -2.76 2.13
CA GLU A 75 6.65 -2.67 2.56
C GLU A 75 7.62 -3.18 1.48
N GLN A 76 7.31 -4.34 0.88
CA GLN A 76 8.11 -4.92 -0.19
C GLN A 76 8.08 -4.08 -1.46
N TYR A 77 6.95 -3.44 -1.77
CA TYR A 77 6.87 -2.47 -2.86
C TYR A 77 7.76 -1.26 -2.56
N PHE A 78 7.70 -0.68 -1.36
CA PHE A 78 8.59 0.42 -0.99
C PHE A 78 10.07 0.04 -1.15
N LEU A 79 10.48 -1.14 -0.66
CA LEU A 79 11.84 -1.65 -0.84
C LEU A 79 12.21 -1.81 -2.32
N SER A 80 11.27 -2.23 -3.16
CA SER A 80 11.48 -2.31 -4.61
C SER A 80 11.70 -0.95 -5.24
N LEU A 81 10.94 0.08 -4.82
CA LEU A 81 11.16 1.46 -5.24
C LEU A 81 12.55 1.95 -4.80
N TRP A 82 12.94 1.66 -3.56
CA TRP A 82 14.27 2.00 -3.04
C TRP A 82 15.38 1.41 -3.93
N LYS A 83 15.31 0.11 -4.23
CA LYS A 83 16.28 -0.57 -5.08
C LYS A 83 16.33 0.01 -6.50
N ASN A 84 15.17 0.34 -7.07
CA ASN A 84 15.05 0.78 -8.45
C ASN A 84 15.38 2.27 -8.67
N TYR A 85 15.32 3.11 -7.63
CA TYR A 85 15.56 4.54 -7.75
C TYR A 85 16.68 5.05 -6.84
N VAL A 86 16.72 4.63 -5.58
CA VAL A 86 17.67 5.19 -4.60
C VAL A 86 19.06 4.61 -4.78
N LEU A 87 19.17 3.29 -4.94
CA LEU A 87 20.45 2.61 -5.13
C LEU A 87 21.07 2.83 -6.53
N ILE A 88 20.29 3.35 -7.47
CA ILE A 88 20.77 3.65 -8.82
C ILE A 88 21.54 4.98 -8.82
N HIS A 89 22.71 4.98 -9.48
CA HIS A 89 23.50 6.18 -9.71
C HIS A 89 22.69 7.25 -10.46
N GLU A 90 22.81 8.50 -10.01
CA GLU A 90 21.99 9.61 -10.49
C GLU A 90 22.10 9.86 -12.01
N ASN A 91 23.27 9.61 -12.60
CA ASN A 91 23.48 9.76 -14.04
C ASN A 91 22.74 8.71 -14.90
N ARG A 92 22.17 7.68 -14.29
CA ARG A 92 21.33 6.68 -14.95
C ARG A 92 19.83 6.95 -14.80
N LEU A 93 19.47 7.99 -14.05
CA LEU A 93 18.08 8.38 -13.83
C LEU A 93 17.71 9.55 -14.75
N SER A 94 16.48 9.51 -15.25
CA SER A 94 15.89 10.68 -15.89
C SER A 94 15.67 11.80 -14.87
N PRO A 95 15.42 13.05 -15.31
CA PRO A 95 15.05 14.12 -14.39
C PRO A 95 13.82 13.81 -13.52
N SER A 96 12.84 13.07 -14.05
CA SER A 96 11.70 12.58 -13.26
C SER A 96 12.11 11.50 -12.26
N GLY A 97 12.99 10.57 -12.65
CA GLY A 97 13.55 9.56 -11.76
C GLY A 97 14.36 10.18 -10.61
N LEU A 98 15.11 11.26 -10.85
CA LEU A 98 15.81 11.99 -9.79
C LEU A 98 14.84 12.67 -8.81
N ARG A 99 13.74 13.26 -9.30
CA ARG A 99 12.70 13.82 -8.44
C ARG A 99 12.04 12.74 -7.60
N PHE A 100 11.73 11.59 -8.20
CA PHE A 100 11.11 10.47 -7.51
C PHE A 100 12.06 9.81 -6.50
N LYS A 101 13.35 9.68 -6.83
CA LYS A 101 14.40 9.27 -5.89
C LYS A 101 14.40 10.15 -4.63
N LYS A 102 14.39 11.47 -4.80
CA LYS A 102 14.34 12.42 -3.66
C LYS A 102 13.06 12.27 -2.84
N LEU A 103 11.93 12.01 -3.49
CA LEU A 103 10.66 11.75 -2.80
C LEU A 103 10.73 10.46 -1.96
N ILE A 104 11.26 9.36 -2.50
CA ILE A 104 11.45 8.12 -1.72
C ILE A 104 12.39 8.37 -0.52
N GLN A 105 13.49 9.09 -0.75
CA GLN A 105 14.46 9.43 0.30
C GLN A 105 13.91 10.37 1.37
N SER A 106 12.80 11.09 1.13
CA SER A 106 12.15 11.86 2.20
C SER A 106 11.35 10.97 3.15
N TYR A 107 11.11 9.70 2.83
CA TYR A 107 10.33 8.78 3.66
C TYR A 107 11.18 7.80 4.46
N ALA A 108 12.36 7.43 3.96
CA ALA A 108 13.19 6.40 4.62
C ALA A 108 14.69 6.64 4.47
N VAL A 109 15.44 5.95 5.34
CA VAL A 109 16.90 5.81 5.29
C VAL A 109 17.28 4.34 5.42
N GLU A 110 18.51 3.99 5.07
CA GLU A 110 19.06 2.67 5.40
C GLU A 110 19.17 2.54 6.93
N ALA A 111 18.78 1.37 7.46
CA ALA A 111 18.77 1.07 8.88
C ALA A 111 20.17 0.73 9.43
#